data_AF-A0A957B693-F1
#
_entry.id   AF-A0A957B693-F1
#
_cell.length_a   1.000
_cell.length_b   1.000
_cell.length_c   1.000
_cell.angle_alpha   90.00
_cell.angle_beta   90.00
_cell.angle_gamma   90.00
#
_symmetry.space_group_name_H-M   'P 1'
#
loop_
_entity.id
_entity.type
_entity.pdbx_description
1 polymer ?
#
loop_
_entity_poly.entity_id
_entity_poly.type
_entity_poly.pdbx_seq_one_letter_code
_entity_poly.pdbx_strand_id
1 'polypeptide(L)'
;MSVFKGSPMGELARVRQVTTKRVSSYDRTGGNDDRLHVAPGTTALLADIAGAGCINHIWCTMVCDQPDFLRRVTLKMRWDNEEDYSVEVPIGDFFGIGHAQTTDFVSMPLQMSPGDGRAFNCFFPMPFSERALIEVTSECDVELIFYYYID
;
A
#
# COMPACT_ATOMS: atom_id res chain seq x y z
N MET A 1 -4.79 -17.91 -32.59
CA MET A 1 -5.96 -18.40 -31.84
C MET A 1 -5.54 -18.60 -30.39
N SER A 2 -6.08 -17.84 -29.44
CA SER A 2 -5.85 -18.11 -28.01
C SER A 2 -6.55 -19.42 -27.66
N VAL A 3 -5.79 -20.51 -27.49
CA VAL A 3 -6.31 -21.85 -27.20
C VAL A 3 -6.91 -21.93 -25.78
N PHE A 4 -6.62 -20.95 -24.93
CA PHE A 4 -7.15 -20.85 -23.58
C PHE A 4 -8.22 -19.76 -23.52
N LYS A 5 -9.44 -20.12 -23.09
CA LYS A 5 -10.46 -19.19 -22.65
C LYS A 5 -9.87 -18.32 -21.53
N GLY A 6 -10.09 -17.01 -21.55
CA GLY A 6 -9.60 -16.09 -20.52
C GLY A 6 -10.06 -16.53 -19.13
N SER A 7 -9.16 -17.15 -18.38
CA SER A 7 -9.35 -17.55 -16.98
C SER A 7 -8.18 -17.02 -16.16
N PRO A 8 -8.34 -16.80 -14.84
CA PRO A 8 -7.27 -16.28 -14.00
C PRO A 8 -5.96 -17.10 -14.07
N MET A 9 -6.06 -18.40 -14.36
CA MET A 9 -4.91 -19.29 -14.50
C MET A 9 -4.41 -19.47 -15.94
N GLY A 10 -5.25 -19.21 -16.95
CA GLY A 10 -4.97 -19.55 -18.36
C GLY A 10 -3.74 -18.86 -18.94
N GLU A 11 -3.35 -17.72 -18.35
CA GLU A 11 -2.21 -16.91 -18.78
C GLU A 11 -1.03 -16.94 -17.79
N LEU A 12 -1.13 -17.68 -16.68
CA LEU A 12 -0.12 -17.66 -15.61
C LEU A 12 1.21 -18.29 -16.06
N ALA A 13 1.16 -19.34 -16.88
CA ALA A 13 2.35 -20.02 -17.40
C ALA A 13 3.03 -19.27 -18.56
N ARG A 14 2.49 -18.12 -19.00
CA ARG A 14 3.09 -17.34 -20.09
C ARG A 14 4.20 -16.45 -19.57
N VAL A 15 5.36 -16.52 -20.23
CA VAL A 15 6.48 -15.61 -19.97
C VAL A 15 6.06 -14.20 -20.38
N ARG A 16 6.24 -13.23 -19.48
CA ARG A 16 5.96 -11.82 -19.71
C ARG A 16 7.26 -11.03 -19.77
N GLN A 17 7.35 -10.07 -20.69
CA GLN A 17 8.46 -9.12 -20.75
C GLN A 17 8.18 -7.95 -19.80
N VAL A 18 8.37 -8.18 -18.51
CA VAL A 18 8.19 -7.18 -17.45
C VAL A 18 9.38 -7.22 -16.49
N THR A 19 9.60 -6.11 -15.77
CA THR A 19 10.59 -6.04 -14.70
C THR A 19 9.86 -5.80 -13.38
N THR A 20 10.09 -6.65 -12.39
CA THR A 20 9.57 -6.46 -11.04
C THR A 20 10.41 -5.44 -10.29
N LYS A 21 9.76 -4.60 -9.49
CA LYS A 21 10.41 -3.65 -8.59
C LYS A 21 9.68 -3.68 -7.26
N ARG A 22 10.33 -3.17 -6.21
CA ARG A 22 9.72 -2.95 -4.90
C ARG A 22 10.27 -1.68 -4.29
N VAL A 23 9.38 -0.90 -3.69
CA VAL A 23 9.74 0.12 -2.71
C VAL A 23 9.22 -0.37 -1.35
N SER A 24 10.04 -0.28 -0.31
CA SER A 24 9.69 -0.78 1.02
C SER A 24 10.34 0.02 2.13
N SER A 25 9.86 -0.21 3.35
CA SER A 25 10.42 0.32 4.60
C SER A 25 11.74 -0.34 5.04
N TYR A 26 12.39 -1.15 4.19
CA TYR A 26 13.58 -1.91 4.59
C TYR A 26 14.71 -1.02 5.11
N ASP A 27 15.49 -1.57 6.05
CA ASP A 27 16.65 -0.91 6.61
C ASP A 27 17.77 -0.81 5.57
N ARG A 28 18.04 0.42 5.10
CA ARG A 28 19.07 0.69 4.09
C ARG A 28 20.49 0.44 4.60
N THR A 29 20.68 0.32 5.91
CA THR A 29 21.98 -0.05 6.49
C THR A 29 22.23 -1.56 6.44
N GLY A 30 21.19 -2.36 6.16
CA GLY A 30 21.21 -3.82 6.25
C GLY A 30 20.98 -4.36 7.66
N GLY A 31 20.57 -3.51 8.60
CA GLY A 31 20.10 -3.89 9.92
C GLY A 31 18.67 -4.46 9.89
N ASN A 32 17.96 -4.33 11.01
CA ASN A 32 16.61 -4.88 11.20
C ASN A 32 15.59 -3.79 11.59
N ASP A 33 15.93 -2.51 11.39
CA ASP A 33 14.96 -1.42 11.55
C ASP A 33 14.16 -1.24 10.25
N ASP A 34 13.44 -2.29 9.85
CA ASP A 34 12.70 -2.37 8.58
C ASP A 34 11.36 -1.60 8.59
N ARG A 35 11.31 -0.54 9.40
CA ARG A 35 10.13 0.28 9.63
C ARG A 35 10.41 1.74 9.37
N LEU A 36 9.39 2.42 8.90
CA LEU A 36 9.37 3.87 8.78
C LEU A 36 8.83 4.47 10.08
N HIS A 37 9.57 5.44 10.61
CA HIS A 37 9.16 6.26 11.74
C HIS A 37 8.48 7.53 11.22
N VAL A 38 7.17 7.66 11.41
CA VAL A 38 6.39 8.82 10.97
C VAL A 38 6.05 9.68 12.18
N ALA A 39 6.61 10.90 12.21
CA ALA A 39 6.41 11.83 13.32
C ALA A 39 4.96 12.35 13.37
N PRO A 40 4.47 12.77 14.55
CA PRO A 40 3.14 13.35 14.72
C PRO A 40 2.87 14.51 13.75
N GLY A 41 1.70 14.51 13.11
CA GLY A 41 1.27 15.58 12.20
C GLY A 41 2.06 15.69 10.88
N THR A 42 2.90 14.70 10.54
CA THR A 42 3.76 14.75 9.35
C THR A 42 3.27 13.84 8.22
N THR A 43 3.71 14.18 7.01
CA THR A 43 3.56 13.34 5.82
C THR A 43 4.88 12.65 5.51
N ALA A 44 4.83 11.35 5.30
CA ALA A 44 5.96 10.56 4.88
C ALA A 44 5.77 10.06 3.45
N LEU A 45 6.80 10.23 2.62
CA LEU A 45 6.85 9.72 1.26
C LEU A 45 7.13 8.21 1.29
N LEU A 46 6.20 7.40 0.80
CA LEU A 46 6.35 5.95 0.72
C LEU A 46 7.00 5.53 -0.60
N ALA A 47 6.57 6.11 -1.71
CA ALA A 47 7.12 5.81 -3.03
C ALA A 47 7.03 7.01 -3.97
N ASP A 48 8.10 7.17 -4.77
CA ASP A 48 8.21 8.12 -5.86
C ASP A 48 8.80 7.37 -7.05
N ILE A 49 7.92 6.89 -7.94
CA ILE A 49 8.29 5.98 -9.02
C ILE A 49 8.14 6.72 -10.33
N ALA A 50 9.26 7.01 -10.99
CA ALA A 50 9.27 7.61 -12.32
C ALA A 50 9.19 6.56 -13.45
N GLY A 51 8.56 6.95 -14.56
CA GLY A 51 8.32 6.12 -15.74
C GLY A 51 6.98 5.38 -15.68
N ALA A 52 6.71 4.58 -16.72
CA ALA A 52 5.50 3.78 -16.80
C ALA A 52 5.58 2.51 -15.94
N GLY A 53 4.48 2.15 -15.30
CA GLY A 53 4.40 0.97 -14.44
C GLY A 53 2.97 0.62 -14.04
N CYS A 54 2.84 -0.43 -13.24
CA CYS A 54 1.59 -0.81 -12.60
C CYS A 54 1.90 -1.41 -11.25
N ILE A 55 1.43 -0.76 -10.18
CA ILE A 55 1.46 -1.36 -8.85
C ILE A 55 0.41 -2.46 -8.85
N ASN A 56 0.80 -3.66 -8.42
CA ASN A 56 -0.09 -4.81 -8.37
C ASN A 56 -0.22 -5.37 -6.95
N HIS A 57 0.62 -4.93 -6.03
CA HIS A 57 0.53 -5.31 -4.65
C HIS A 57 0.99 -4.19 -3.72
N ILE A 58 0.17 -3.88 -2.72
CA ILE A 58 0.54 -3.05 -1.58
C ILE A 58 0.31 -3.87 -0.33
N TRP A 59 1.33 -3.95 0.52
CA TRP A 59 1.22 -4.48 1.86
C TRP A 59 1.64 -3.43 2.87
N CYS A 60 0.94 -3.33 4.00
CA CYS A 60 1.45 -2.60 5.16
C CYS A 60 0.99 -3.18 6.50
N THR A 61 1.70 -2.82 7.55
CA THR A 61 1.24 -2.95 8.93
C THR A 61 1.74 -1.76 9.75
N MET A 62 0.99 -1.44 10.80
CA MET A 62 1.15 -0.19 11.54
C MET A 62 1.08 -0.44 13.03
N VAL A 63 1.87 0.31 13.80
CA VAL A 63 1.79 0.35 15.26
C VAL A 63 1.74 1.81 15.70
N CYS A 64 0.75 2.13 16.52
CA CYS A 64 0.54 3.46 17.09
C CYS A 64 -0.20 3.29 18.41
N ASP A 65 0.21 4.02 19.45
CA ASP A 65 -0.40 3.95 20.78
C ASP A 65 -1.67 4.80 20.91
N GLN A 66 -2.04 5.54 19.86
CA GLN A 66 -3.23 6.38 19.86
C GLN A 66 -4.49 5.61 19.49
N PRO A 67 -5.61 5.79 20.23
CA PRO A 67 -6.90 5.23 19.86
C PRO A 67 -7.35 5.69 18.47
N ASP A 68 -8.03 4.80 17.76
CA ASP A 68 -8.67 5.06 16.47
C ASP A 68 -7.70 5.55 15.37
N PHE A 69 -6.39 5.29 15.51
CA PHE A 69 -5.36 5.81 14.60
C PHE A 69 -5.57 5.41 13.13
N LEU A 70 -6.24 4.28 12.86
CA LEU A 70 -6.57 3.83 11.50
C LEU A 70 -7.46 4.81 10.71
N ARG A 71 -8.16 5.71 11.40
CA ARG A 71 -8.91 6.82 10.78
C ARG A 71 -8.19 8.18 10.85
N ARG A 72 -7.00 8.22 11.45
CA ARG A 72 -6.12 9.39 11.57
C ARG A 72 -4.87 9.27 10.70
N VAL A 73 -4.72 8.18 9.97
CA VAL A 73 -3.63 7.95 9.04
C VAL A 73 -4.23 7.94 7.64
N THR A 74 -3.88 8.94 6.85
CA THR A 74 -4.46 9.16 5.51
C THR A 74 -3.48 8.66 4.45
N LEU A 75 -3.93 7.73 3.62
CA LEU A 75 -3.19 7.24 2.46
C LEU A 75 -3.49 8.14 1.26
N LYS A 76 -2.43 8.59 0.60
CA LYS A 76 -2.52 9.53 -0.52
C LYS A 76 -1.78 8.97 -1.72
N MET A 77 -2.42 8.97 -2.89
CA MET A 77 -1.80 8.56 -4.15
C MET A 77 -2.19 9.51 -5.27
N ARG A 78 -1.21 9.85 -6.11
CA ARG A 78 -1.42 10.63 -7.34
C ARG A 78 -0.62 10.03 -8.49
N TRP A 79 -1.18 10.14 -9.69
CA TRP A 79 -0.67 9.50 -10.89
C TRP A 79 -0.32 10.53 -11.96
N ASP A 80 0.68 10.23 -12.79
CA ASP A 80 0.96 10.97 -14.02
C ASP A 80 1.14 12.48 -13.84
N ASN A 81 1.83 12.85 -12.75
CA ASN A 81 2.14 14.24 -12.37
C ASN A 81 0.90 15.13 -12.16
N GLU A 82 -0.27 14.53 -11.91
CA GLU A 82 -1.47 15.29 -11.55
C GLU A 82 -1.28 16.11 -10.26
N GLU A 83 -2.05 17.19 -10.16
CA GLU A 83 -2.01 18.12 -9.03
C GLU A 83 -2.77 17.55 -7.82
N ASP A 84 -3.96 17.00 -8.04
CA ASP A 84 -4.84 16.47 -7.01
C ASP A 84 -4.60 14.99 -6.72
N TYR A 85 -4.93 14.53 -5.52
CA TYR A 85 -4.85 13.11 -5.20
C TYR A 85 -6.03 12.33 -5.78
N SER A 86 -5.75 11.41 -6.70
CA SER A 86 -6.73 10.41 -7.16
C SER A 86 -7.22 9.48 -6.04
N VAL A 87 -6.36 9.23 -5.04
CA VAL A 87 -6.71 8.48 -3.82
C VAL A 87 -6.32 9.31 -2.61
N GLU A 88 -7.29 9.68 -1.79
CA GLU A 88 -7.07 10.37 -0.51
C GLU A 88 -8.12 9.88 0.49
N VAL A 89 -7.72 8.98 1.37
CA VAL A 89 -8.66 8.25 2.23
C VAL A 89 -7.96 7.76 3.49
N PRO A 90 -8.66 7.67 4.65
CA PRO A 90 -8.09 7.03 5.82
C PRO A 90 -7.70 5.58 5.51
N ILE A 91 -6.53 5.16 5.98
CA ILE A 91 -5.92 3.91 5.54
C ILE A 91 -6.77 2.70 5.94
N GLY A 92 -7.39 2.70 7.12
CA GLY A 92 -8.33 1.64 7.50
C GLY A 92 -9.48 1.51 6.51
N ASP A 93 -10.09 2.64 6.13
CA ASP A 93 -11.23 2.70 5.22
C ASP A 93 -10.85 2.23 3.81
N PHE A 94 -9.66 2.59 3.30
CA PHE A 94 -9.15 2.11 2.01
C PHE A 94 -9.11 0.58 1.93
N PHE A 95 -8.63 -0.05 3.00
CA PHE A 95 -8.51 -1.49 3.08
C PHE A 95 -9.83 -2.18 3.45
N GLY A 96 -10.93 -1.44 3.63
CA GLY A 96 -12.24 -2.03 3.98
C GLY A 96 -12.40 -2.37 5.46
N ILE A 97 -11.52 -1.83 6.31
CA ILE A 97 -11.61 -1.93 7.76
C ILE A 97 -12.17 -0.61 8.31
N GLY A 98 -13.48 -0.58 8.50
CA GLY A 98 -14.19 0.59 9.00
C GLY A 98 -14.05 0.82 10.51
N HIS A 99 -14.49 1.99 10.95
CA HIS A 99 -14.62 2.36 12.37
C HIS A 99 -13.32 2.33 13.19
N ALA A 100 -12.17 2.41 12.53
CA ALA A 100 -10.86 2.35 13.18
C ALA A 100 -10.60 1.08 14.00
N GLN A 101 -11.32 0.00 13.69
CA GLN A 101 -11.14 -1.30 14.32
C GLN A 101 -10.15 -2.14 13.53
N THR A 102 -9.83 -3.34 14.00
CA THR A 102 -9.14 -4.35 13.20
C THR A 102 -9.91 -5.66 13.32
N THR A 103 -10.00 -6.40 12.23
CA THR A 103 -10.62 -7.72 12.20
C THR A 103 -10.10 -8.48 10.99
N ASP A 104 -10.07 -9.80 11.07
CA ASP A 104 -9.71 -10.61 9.93
C ASP A 104 -10.77 -10.46 8.82
N PHE A 105 -10.33 -10.04 7.64
CA PHE A 105 -11.15 -9.88 6.45
C PHE A 105 -10.39 -10.38 5.22
N VAL A 106 -11.05 -11.15 4.36
CA VAL A 106 -10.44 -11.67 3.14
C VAL A 106 -11.40 -11.50 1.98
N SER A 107 -10.92 -10.86 0.92
CA SER A 107 -11.58 -10.76 -0.38
C SER A 107 -10.55 -10.96 -1.49
N MET A 108 -10.99 -10.93 -2.75
CA MET A 108 -10.07 -11.03 -3.88
C MET A 108 -9.10 -9.84 -3.99
N PRO A 109 -9.56 -8.56 -3.93
CA PRO A 109 -8.64 -7.43 -4.05
C PRO A 109 -8.03 -6.93 -2.74
N LEU A 110 -8.64 -7.25 -1.59
CA LEU A 110 -8.22 -6.75 -0.27
C LEU A 110 -8.20 -7.87 0.77
N GLN A 111 -7.14 -7.95 1.57
CA GLN A 111 -6.98 -8.97 2.62
C GLN A 111 -6.30 -8.39 3.85
N MET A 112 -6.96 -8.48 5.00
CA MET A 112 -6.45 -8.10 6.32
C MET A 112 -6.41 -9.34 7.19
N SER A 113 -5.26 -10.02 7.19
CA SER A 113 -4.99 -11.23 7.98
C SER A 113 -3.51 -11.64 7.82
N PRO A 114 -2.93 -12.43 8.74
CA PRO A 114 -3.47 -12.87 10.03
C PRO A 114 -3.28 -11.79 11.13
N GLY A 115 -3.56 -12.15 12.39
CA GLY A 115 -3.22 -11.34 13.55
C GLY A 115 -4.25 -10.26 13.87
N ASP A 116 -5.53 -10.63 13.83
CA ASP A 116 -6.66 -9.73 14.10
C ASP A 116 -6.69 -8.56 13.10
N GLY A 117 -6.52 -8.85 11.81
CA GLY A 117 -6.62 -7.86 10.74
C GLY A 117 -5.46 -6.86 10.61
N ARG A 118 -4.30 -7.14 11.20
CA ARG A 118 -3.18 -6.16 11.24
C ARG A 118 -2.27 -6.15 10.01
N ALA A 119 -2.41 -7.10 9.10
CA ALA A 119 -1.62 -7.16 7.87
C ALA A 119 -2.48 -6.77 6.67
N PHE A 120 -2.36 -5.53 6.23
CA PHE A 120 -3.19 -4.91 5.20
C PHE A 120 -2.63 -5.20 3.82
N ASN A 121 -3.35 -5.95 2.99
CA ASN A 121 -2.94 -6.29 1.62
C ASN A 121 -3.95 -5.74 0.61
N CYS A 122 -3.44 -5.21 -0.49
CA CYS A 122 -4.20 -4.73 -1.64
C CYS A 122 -3.61 -5.30 -2.93
N PHE A 123 -4.48 -5.83 -3.80
CA PHE A 123 -4.15 -6.44 -5.09
C PHE A 123 -4.86 -5.74 -6.26
N PHE A 124 -5.37 -4.52 -6.06
CA PHE A 124 -5.87 -3.72 -7.17
C PHE A 124 -4.70 -3.32 -8.10
N PRO A 125 -4.83 -3.52 -9.43
CA PRO A 125 -3.85 -2.99 -10.38
C PRO A 125 -4.01 -1.47 -10.49
N MET A 126 -2.93 -0.74 -10.25
CA MET A 126 -2.87 0.72 -10.33
C MET A 126 -1.83 1.14 -11.38
N PRO A 127 -2.23 1.22 -12.67
CA PRO A 127 -1.35 1.60 -13.76
C PRO A 127 -1.08 3.11 -13.76
N PHE A 128 0.13 3.50 -14.18
CA PHE A 128 0.55 4.88 -14.39
C PHE A 128 1.54 4.94 -15.57
N SER A 129 1.57 6.08 -16.26
CA SER A 129 2.35 6.28 -17.49
C SER A 129 3.65 7.05 -17.26
N GLU A 130 3.65 8.04 -16.37
CA GLU A 130 4.77 8.95 -16.16
C GLU A 130 5.36 8.88 -14.76
N ARG A 131 4.51 8.85 -13.73
CA ARG A 131 4.94 8.85 -12.34
C ARG A 131 3.86 8.36 -11.39
N ALA A 132 4.25 7.64 -10.35
CA ALA A 132 3.41 7.34 -9.19
C ALA A 132 4.02 7.97 -7.94
N LEU A 133 3.23 8.77 -7.22
CA LEU A 133 3.59 9.27 -5.90
C LEU A 133 2.63 8.73 -4.85
N ILE A 134 3.18 8.10 -3.81
CA ILE A 134 2.42 7.51 -2.71
C ILE A 134 2.98 8.05 -1.40
N GLU A 135 2.10 8.59 -0.58
CA GLU A 135 2.42 9.22 0.69
C GLU A 135 1.43 8.77 1.77
N VAL A 136 1.87 8.88 3.03
CA VAL A 136 0.99 8.71 4.18
C VAL A 136 1.10 9.92 5.10
N THR A 137 -0.03 10.49 5.49
CA THR A 137 -0.09 11.57 6.48
C THR A 137 -0.58 11.00 7.80
N SER A 138 0.19 11.21 8.87
CA SER A 138 -0.23 10.87 10.24
C SER A 138 -0.79 12.11 10.92
N GLU A 139 -2.09 12.10 11.22
CA GLU A 139 -2.77 13.09 12.08
C GLU A 139 -2.80 12.63 13.55
N CYS A 140 -1.92 11.68 13.90
CA CYS A 140 -1.73 11.25 15.28
C CYS A 140 -0.88 12.27 16.05
N ASP A 141 -1.09 12.31 17.36
CA ASP A 141 -0.34 13.08 18.36
C ASP A 141 0.92 12.34 18.85
N VAL A 142 1.07 11.07 18.45
CA VAL A 142 2.21 10.20 18.78
C VAL A 142 2.84 9.63 17.49
N GLU A 143 4.05 9.09 17.63
CA GLU A 143 4.75 8.45 16.52
C GLU A 143 3.96 7.27 15.96
N LEU A 144 3.91 7.20 14.62
CA LEU A 144 3.39 6.06 13.88
C LEU A 144 4.56 5.24 13.36
N ILE A 145 4.60 3.97 13.74
CA ILE A 145 5.50 2.98 13.15
C ILE A 145 4.80 2.35 11.95
N PHE A 146 5.46 2.36 10.79
CA PHE A 146 4.86 1.96 9.53
C PHE A 146 5.77 1.01 8.75
N TYR A 147 5.30 -0.21 8.49
CA TYR A 147 5.97 -1.17 7.61
C TYR A 147 5.20 -1.24 6.30
N TYR A 148 5.89 -1.32 5.16
CA TYR A 148 5.20 -1.45 3.88
C TYR A 148 6.03 -2.06 2.77
N TYR A 149 5.33 -2.65 1.80
CA TYR A 149 5.78 -3.02 0.46
C TYR A 149 4.86 -2.42 -0.59
N ILE A 150 5.44 -1.83 -1.63
CA ILE A 150 4.76 -1.40 -2.86
C ILE A 150 5.48 -2.11 -4.01
N ASP A 151 4.76 -3.02 -4.68
CA ASP A 151 5.22 -3.92 -5.73
C ASP A 151 4.53 -3.66 -7.08
#